data_AF-R7K547-F1
#
_entry.id   AF-R7K547-F1
#
_cell.length_a   1.000
_cell.length_b   1.000
_cell.length_c   1.000
_cell.angle_alpha   90.00
_cell.angle_beta   90.00
_cell.angle_gamma   90.00
#
_symmetry.space_group_name_H-M   'P 1'
#
loop_
_entity.id
_entity.type
_entity.pdbx_description
1 polymer ?
#
loop_
_entity_poly.entity_id
_entity_poly.type
_entity_poly.pdbx_seq_one_letter_code
_entity_poly.pdbx_strand_id
1 'polypeptide(L)'
;MFEYLIEIEPRLYDRFLTVERNVKAASNSFYDAYLDLQEQFIKTVAVSCGFDIKARETCGELLRRTDVQNYFKEIMHIDDFTYNKMQDYTLKVNAHKHKGEKNIQIDTIVSYMRIFYNATKAFAVYKNINVPDFDADCFINIFGYFEKENTFLKTEMQKLKEELLSSVESGKLKESDIENYQNLLSQAEIDKLSLEDQNSELQRQISVLKDIKLSSMEEKLNKTIDLLLELKPAIVENRILTKAVGRKVGGMISGDTNIEKWIADEKDKEQI
;
A
#
# COMPACT_ATOMS: atom_id res chain seq x y z
N MET A 1 4.33 18.78 -1.31
CA MET A 1 4.21 19.89 -2.30
C MET A 1 3.09 20.88 -1.97
N PHE A 2 1.85 20.42 -1.71
CA PHE A 2 0.71 21.30 -1.45
C PHE A 2 0.37 21.53 0.04
N GLU A 3 1.29 21.23 0.96
CA GLU A 3 1.08 21.43 2.40
C GLU A 3 0.85 22.91 2.78
N TYR A 4 1.42 23.85 2.00
CA TYR A 4 1.19 25.30 2.20
C TYR A 4 -0.28 25.71 2.03
N LEU A 5 -1.13 24.87 1.41
CA LEU A 5 -2.56 25.12 1.33
C LEU A 5 -3.22 25.20 2.73
N ILE A 6 -2.64 24.55 3.74
CA ILE A 6 -3.12 24.61 5.13
C ILE A 6 -3.07 26.06 5.66
N GLU A 7 -2.04 26.81 5.27
CA GLU A 7 -1.86 28.22 5.68
C GLU A 7 -2.81 29.17 4.95
N ILE A 8 -3.31 28.79 3.76
CA ILE A 8 -4.38 29.51 3.07
C ILE A 8 -5.71 29.20 3.75
N GLU A 9 -6.06 27.93 3.85
CA GLU A 9 -7.26 27.43 4.52
C GLU A 9 -7.14 25.91 4.75
N PRO A 10 -7.30 25.40 5.99
CA PRO A 10 -7.16 23.96 6.27
C PRO A 10 -8.03 23.06 5.39
N ARG A 11 -9.28 23.47 5.14
CA ARG A 11 -10.22 22.72 4.28
C ARG A 11 -9.73 22.57 2.85
N LEU A 12 -8.89 23.49 2.37
CA LEU A 12 -8.34 23.43 1.02
C LEU A 12 -7.33 22.27 0.90
N TYR A 13 -6.55 22.01 1.94
CA TYR A 13 -5.66 20.86 1.98
C TYR A 13 -6.44 19.53 2.05
N ASP A 14 -7.53 19.48 2.81
CA ASP A 14 -8.40 18.28 2.85
C ASP A 14 -8.98 17.94 1.47
N ARG A 15 -9.36 18.97 0.69
CA ARG A 15 -9.78 18.80 -0.71
C ARG A 15 -8.63 18.31 -1.59
N PHE A 16 -7.42 18.81 -1.37
CA PHE A 16 -6.24 18.33 -2.10
C PHE A 16 -5.93 16.86 -1.81
N LEU A 17 -6.05 16.39 -0.55
CA LEU A 17 -5.88 14.97 -0.22
C LEU A 17 -6.86 14.08 -0.98
N THR A 18 -8.08 14.56 -1.18
CA THR A 18 -9.08 13.86 -2.01
C THR A 18 -8.64 13.78 -3.48
N VAL A 19 -8.05 14.84 -4.03
CA VAL A 19 -7.46 14.83 -5.37
C VAL A 19 -6.30 13.84 -5.45
N GLU A 20 -5.36 13.91 -4.51
CA GLU A 20 -4.18 13.03 -4.48
C GLU A 20 -4.57 11.55 -4.44
N ARG A 21 -5.57 11.20 -3.63
CA ARG A 21 -6.13 9.84 -3.55
C ARG A 21 -6.69 9.36 -4.89
N ASN A 22 -7.38 10.23 -5.63
CA ASN A 22 -7.90 9.90 -6.96
C ASN A 22 -6.79 9.79 -8.02
N VAL A 23 -5.70 10.56 -7.90
CA VAL A 23 -4.49 10.38 -8.74
C VAL A 23 -3.86 9.01 -8.47
N LYS A 24 -3.71 8.63 -7.20
CA LYS A 24 -3.21 7.30 -6.80
C LYS A 24 -4.03 6.15 -7.37
N ALA A 25 -5.34 6.34 -7.44
CA ALA A 25 -6.30 5.40 -8.01
C ALA A 25 -6.43 5.47 -9.54
N ALA A 26 -5.75 6.39 -10.22
CA ALA A 26 -5.99 6.70 -11.65
C ALA A 26 -7.50 6.88 -11.99
N SER A 27 -8.27 7.45 -11.05
CA SER A 27 -9.73 7.51 -11.11
C SER A 27 -10.23 8.78 -11.80
N ASN A 28 -11.30 8.67 -12.62
CA ASN A 28 -11.96 9.85 -13.20
C ASN A 28 -12.65 10.73 -12.16
N SER A 29 -12.91 10.21 -10.95
CA SER A 29 -13.36 11.02 -9.82
C SER A 29 -12.34 12.12 -9.47
N PHE A 30 -11.13 12.08 -10.03
CA PHE A 30 -10.21 13.21 -10.08
C PHE A 30 -10.90 14.51 -10.54
N TYR A 31 -11.70 14.49 -11.60
CA TYR A 31 -12.29 15.71 -12.15
C TYR A 31 -13.22 16.39 -11.14
N ASP A 32 -14.05 15.60 -10.47
CA ASP A 32 -14.96 16.08 -9.43
C ASP A 32 -14.19 16.60 -8.22
N ALA A 33 -13.18 15.85 -7.76
CA ALA A 33 -12.32 16.27 -6.67
C ALA A 33 -11.54 17.55 -7.00
N TYR A 34 -11.07 17.70 -8.24
CA TYR A 34 -10.38 18.89 -8.73
C TYR A 34 -11.33 20.09 -8.77
N LEU A 35 -12.56 19.92 -9.25
CA LEU A 35 -13.55 21.00 -9.26
C LEU A 35 -13.92 21.44 -7.84
N ASP A 36 -14.11 20.51 -6.91
CA ASP A 36 -14.34 20.80 -5.50
C ASP A 36 -13.15 21.58 -4.89
N LEU A 37 -11.92 21.19 -5.22
CA LEU A 37 -10.69 21.86 -4.79
C LEU A 37 -10.59 23.29 -5.35
N GLN A 38 -10.78 23.45 -6.66
CA GLN A 38 -10.77 24.76 -7.31
C GLN A 38 -11.90 25.66 -6.80
N GLU A 39 -13.08 25.09 -6.53
CA GLU A 39 -14.21 25.82 -5.98
C GLU A 39 -13.93 26.32 -4.56
N GLN A 40 -13.39 25.46 -3.70
CA GLN A 40 -12.95 25.85 -2.37
C GLN A 40 -11.96 27.02 -2.46
N PHE A 41 -10.92 26.91 -3.29
CA PHE A 41 -9.92 27.97 -3.44
C PHE A 41 -10.52 29.30 -3.89
N ILE A 42 -11.31 29.31 -4.97
CA ILE A 42 -11.86 30.56 -5.53
C ILE A 42 -12.80 31.23 -4.54
N LYS A 43 -13.62 30.46 -3.82
CA LYS A 43 -14.49 31.00 -2.77
C LYS A 43 -13.67 31.59 -1.62
N THR A 44 -12.58 30.94 -1.22
CA THR A 44 -11.69 31.42 -0.17
C THR A 44 -10.99 32.71 -0.54
N VAL A 45 -10.52 32.83 -1.79
CA VAL A 45 -10.02 34.11 -2.31
C VAL A 45 -11.12 35.17 -2.25
N ALA A 46 -12.30 34.88 -2.78
CA ALA A 46 -13.39 35.85 -2.84
C ALA A 46 -13.82 36.37 -1.46
N VAL A 47 -13.94 35.47 -0.47
CA VAL A 47 -14.22 35.84 0.93
C VAL A 47 -13.08 36.65 1.52
N SER A 48 -11.82 36.26 1.29
CA SER A 48 -10.67 37.01 1.79
C SER A 48 -10.57 38.43 1.25
N CYS A 49 -11.16 38.69 0.08
CA CYS A 49 -11.21 40.00 -0.56
C CYS A 49 -12.44 40.83 -0.18
N GLY A 50 -13.36 40.26 0.62
CA GLY A 50 -14.60 40.92 1.00
C GLY A 50 -15.62 41.04 -0.14
N PHE A 51 -15.54 40.17 -1.16
CA PHE A 51 -16.60 40.14 -2.18
C PHE A 51 -17.89 39.57 -1.60
N ASP A 52 -19.01 40.21 -1.96
CA ASP A 52 -20.34 39.68 -1.67
C ASP A 52 -20.59 38.47 -2.58
N ILE A 53 -20.50 37.28 -2.00
CA ILE A 53 -20.72 36.00 -2.69
C ILE A 53 -21.99 35.34 -2.17
N LYS A 54 -22.81 34.83 -3.09
CA LYS A 54 -24.00 34.07 -2.71
C LYS A 54 -23.61 32.63 -2.39
N ALA A 55 -24.29 32.01 -1.42
CA ALA A 55 -24.00 30.62 -1.03
C ALA A 55 -24.09 29.60 -2.18
N ARG A 56 -24.93 29.88 -3.20
CA ARG A 56 -25.11 29.02 -4.39
C ARG A 56 -24.22 29.39 -5.57
N GLU A 57 -23.45 30.47 -5.47
CA GLU A 57 -22.60 30.94 -6.54
C GLU A 57 -21.46 29.94 -6.74
N THR A 58 -21.33 29.44 -7.96
CA THR A 58 -20.32 28.44 -8.34
C THR A 58 -19.00 29.13 -8.67
N CYS A 59 -17.90 28.37 -8.60
CA CYS A 59 -16.60 28.92 -8.99
C CYS A 59 -16.54 29.39 -10.45
N GLY A 60 -17.26 28.72 -11.35
CA GLY A 60 -17.36 29.13 -12.75
C GLY A 60 -18.11 30.45 -12.95
N GLU A 61 -19.10 30.76 -12.10
CA GLU A 61 -19.78 32.06 -12.09
C GLU A 61 -18.87 33.15 -11.53
N LEU A 62 -18.19 32.86 -10.40
CA LEU A 62 -17.25 33.80 -9.78
C LEU A 62 -16.13 34.20 -10.73
N LEU A 63 -15.55 33.23 -11.46
CA LEU A 63 -14.51 33.49 -12.45
C LEU A 63 -14.99 34.30 -13.66
N ARG A 64 -16.29 34.53 -13.86
CA ARG A 64 -16.79 35.41 -14.93
C ARG A 64 -17.06 36.83 -14.46
N ARG A 65 -17.02 37.09 -13.14
CA ARG A 65 -17.25 38.43 -12.63
C ARG A 65 -16.02 39.30 -12.88
N THR A 66 -16.26 40.52 -13.34
CA THR A 66 -15.19 41.48 -13.67
C THR A 66 -14.37 41.88 -12.45
N ASP A 67 -15.01 42.02 -11.28
CA ASP A 67 -14.33 42.35 -10.01
C ASP A 67 -13.38 41.23 -9.56
N VAL A 68 -13.83 39.99 -9.61
CA VAL A 68 -13.02 38.80 -9.32
C VAL A 68 -11.89 38.65 -10.34
N GLN A 69 -12.17 38.83 -11.63
CA GLN A 69 -11.16 38.79 -12.69
C GLN A 69 -10.05 39.82 -12.47
N ASN A 70 -10.43 41.07 -12.21
CA ASN A 70 -9.49 42.15 -11.94
C ASN A 70 -8.64 41.84 -10.71
N TYR A 71 -9.22 41.23 -9.67
CA TYR A 71 -8.45 40.83 -8.49
C TYR A 71 -7.37 39.80 -8.83
N PHE A 72 -7.74 38.72 -9.54
CA PHE A 72 -6.78 37.69 -9.90
C PHE A 72 -5.67 38.20 -10.85
N LYS A 73 -6.02 39.05 -11.83
CA LYS A 73 -5.05 39.52 -12.83
C LYS A 73 -4.23 40.73 -12.37
N GLU A 74 -4.88 41.74 -11.81
CA GLU A 74 -4.23 43.02 -11.49
C GLU A 74 -3.63 43.05 -10.09
N ILE A 75 -4.24 42.36 -9.12
CA ILE A 75 -3.78 42.38 -7.71
C ILE A 75 -2.90 41.17 -7.41
N MET A 76 -3.33 39.96 -7.78
CA MET A 76 -2.53 38.74 -7.58
C MET A 76 -1.53 38.48 -8.71
N HIS A 77 -1.58 39.24 -9.80
CA HIS A 77 -0.69 39.07 -10.97
C HIS A 77 -0.70 37.67 -11.58
N ILE A 78 -1.86 37.00 -11.60
CA ILE A 78 -2.03 35.77 -12.38
C ILE A 78 -2.00 36.10 -13.87
N ASP A 79 -1.21 35.35 -14.63
CA ASP A 79 -1.13 35.48 -16.07
C ASP A 79 -2.44 35.06 -16.78
N ASP A 80 -2.67 35.64 -17.96
CA ASP A 80 -3.88 35.37 -18.75
C ASP A 80 -4.07 33.89 -19.06
N PHE A 81 -2.99 33.16 -19.30
CA PHE A 81 -3.06 31.75 -19.64
C PHE A 81 -3.57 30.93 -18.45
N THR A 82 -3.01 31.12 -17.25
CA THR A 82 -3.45 30.45 -16.02
C THR A 82 -4.92 30.79 -15.72
N TYR A 83 -5.29 32.07 -15.77
CA TYR A 83 -6.66 32.49 -15.47
C TYR A 83 -7.69 31.88 -16.45
N ASN A 84 -7.41 31.96 -17.75
CA ASN A 84 -8.29 31.39 -18.77
C ASN A 84 -8.37 29.87 -18.65
N LYS A 85 -7.27 29.20 -18.27
CA LYS A 85 -7.27 27.75 -18.03
C LYS A 85 -8.10 27.33 -16.83
N MET A 86 -8.13 28.12 -15.76
CA MET A 86 -9.04 27.86 -14.64
C MET A 86 -10.50 27.84 -15.11
N GLN A 87 -10.91 28.79 -15.96
CA GLN A 87 -12.26 28.82 -16.54
C GLN A 87 -12.51 27.63 -17.47
N ASP A 88 -11.58 27.36 -18.40
CA ASP A 88 -11.64 26.24 -19.34
C ASP A 88 -11.80 24.91 -18.59
N TYR A 89 -11.02 24.69 -17.54
CA TYR A 89 -11.02 23.44 -16.77
C TYR A 89 -12.31 23.27 -15.99
N THR A 90 -12.88 24.33 -15.41
CA THR A 90 -14.22 24.26 -14.82
C THR A 90 -15.26 23.82 -15.84
N LEU A 91 -15.22 24.35 -17.07
CA LEU A 91 -16.14 23.96 -18.14
C LEU A 91 -15.92 22.51 -18.59
N LYS A 92 -14.65 22.12 -18.79
CA LYS A 92 -14.29 20.76 -19.21
C LYS A 92 -14.71 19.72 -18.19
N VAL A 93 -14.44 19.93 -16.91
CA VAL A 93 -14.87 19.01 -15.84
C VAL A 93 -16.38 18.80 -15.87
N ASN A 94 -17.15 19.88 -15.94
CA ASN A 94 -18.60 19.80 -16.05
C ASN A 94 -19.05 19.04 -17.30
N ALA A 95 -18.35 19.19 -18.42
CA ALA A 95 -18.62 18.40 -19.62
C ALA A 95 -18.22 16.92 -19.48
N HIS A 96 -17.12 16.60 -18.79
CA HIS A 96 -16.66 15.22 -18.56
C HIS A 96 -17.65 14.43 -17.70
N LYS A 97 -18.30 15.08 -16.71
CA LYS A 97 -19.42 14.48 -15.95
C LYS A 97 -20.52 13.90 -16.83
N HIS A 98 -20.71 14.46 -18.03
CA HIS A 98 -21.76 14.03 -18.98
C HIS A 98 -21.25 13.12 -20.11
N LYS A 99 -19.93 12.90 -20.25
CA LYS A 99 -19.34 12.18 -21.39
C LYS A 99 -18.86 10.75 -21.08
N GLY A 100 -18.77 10.36 -19.81
CA GLY A 100 -18.53 8.96 -19.42
C GLY A 100 -17.16 8.39 -19.84
N GLU A 101 -16.14 9.24 -20.04
CA GLU A 101 -14.77 8.77 -20.26
C GLU A 101 -14.29 7.94 -19.07
N LYS A 102 -13.67 6.80 -19.37
CA LYS A 102 -13.38 5.75 -18.39
C LYS A 102 -12.01 5.84 -17.73
N ASN A 103 -11.04 6.54 -18.32
CA ASN A 103 -9.68 6.60 -17.79
C ASN A 103 -9.12 8.03 -17.88
N ILE A 104 -8.47 8.50 -16.82
CA ILE A 104 -7.73 9.75 -16.81
C ILE A 104 -6.26 9.52 -17.19
N GLN A 105 -5.65 10.48 -17.88
CA GLN A 105 -4.24 10.44 -18.27
C GLN A 105 -3.38 11.27 -17.32
N ILE A 106 -2.14 10.83 -17.10
CA ILE A 106 -1.20 11.54 -16.22
C ILE A 106 -0.89 12.97 -16.70
N ASP A 107 -0.74 13.17 -18.02
CA ASP A 107 -0.49 14.50 -18.59
C ASP A 107 -1.63 15.48 -18.27
N THR A 108 -2.88 14.98 -18.27
CA THR A 108 -4.06 15.77 -17.87
C THR A 108 -3.95 16.18 -16.41
N ILE A 109 -3.61 15.25 -15.52
CA ILE A 109 -3.45 15.53 -14.09
C ILE A 109 -2.37 16.58 -13.85
N VAL A 110 -1.18 16.39 -14.44
CA VAL A 110 -0.07 17.34 -14.31
C VAL A 110 -0.47 18.72 -14.83
N SER A 111 -1.18 18.79 -15.96
CA SER A 111 -1.65 20.05 -16.52
C SER A 111 -2.64 20.76 -15.60
N TYR A 112 -3.66 20.03 -15.09
CA TYR A 112 -4.67 20.58 -14.18
C TYR A 112 -4.03 21.07 -12.87
N MET A 113 -3.18 20.25 -12.26
CA MET A 113 -2.53 20.58 -11.00
C MET A 113 -1.51 21.71 -11.15
N ARG A 114 -0.87 21.88 -12.32
CA ARG A 114 0.01 23.02 -12.60
C ARG A 114 -0.76 24.33 -12.65
N ILE A 115 -1.91 24.35 -13.32
CA ILE A 115 -2.77 25.56 -13.38
C ILE A 115 -3.27 25.91 -11.98
N PHE A 116 -3.73 24.92 -11.22
CA PHE A 116 -4.13 25.13 -9.83
C PHE A 116 -2.96 25.66 -8.98
N TYR A 117 -1.78 25.04 -9.08
CA TYR A 117 -0.56 25.50 -8.39
C TYR A 117 -0.21 26.95 -8.71
N ASN A 118 -0.23 27.35 -9.99
CA ASN A 118 0.09 28.72 -10.38
C ASN A 118 -0.84 29.72 -9.69
N ALA A 119 -2.13 29.41 -9.64
CA ALA A 119 -3.13 30.27 -9.02
C ALA A 119 -2.99 30.33 -7.50
N THR A 120 -2.78 29.19 -6.83
CA THR A 120 -2.60 29.14 -5.38
C THR A 120 -1.26 29.73 -4.94
N LYS A 121 -0.19 29.55 -5.74
CA LYS A 121 1.12 30.18 -5.50
C LYS A 121 0.99 31.70 -5.55
N ALA A 122 0.31 32.26 -6.56
CA ALA A 122 0.09 33.70 -6.64
C ALA A 122 -0.62 34.24 -5.40
N PHE A 123 -1.63 33.53 -4.89
CA PHE A 123 -2.35 33.94 -3.67
C PHE A 123 -1.48 33.81 -2.42
N ALA A 124 -0.75 32.70 -2.29
CA ALA A 124 0.17 32.48 -1.18
C ALA A 124 1.27 33.55 -1.13
N VAL A 125 1.87 33.90 -2.26
CA VAL A 125 2.85 34.99 -2.37
C VAL A 125 2.23 36.33 -1.94
N TYR A 126 1.01 36.64 -2.40
CA TYR A 126 0.27 37.82 -1.95
C TYR A 126 0.04 37.84 -0.42
N LYS A 127 -0.09 36.66 0.21
CA LYS A 127 -0.23 36.49 1.66
C LYS A 127 1.10 36.32 2.42
N ASN A 128 2.24 36.43 1.75
CA ASN A 128 3.58 36.19 2.31
C ASN A 128 3.78 34.77 2.88
N ILE A 129 3.12 33.78 2.28
CA ILE A 129 3.28 32.35 2.60
C ILE A 129 4.42 31.78 1.73
N ASN A 130 5.28 30.96 2.33
CA ASN A 130 6.36 30.29 1.60
C ASN A 130 5.81 29.11 0.78
N VAL A 131 6.16 29.04 -0.51
CA VAL A 131 5.62 28.04 -1.42
C VAL A 131 6.76 27.29 -2.10
N PRO A 132 6.81 25.94 -2.00
CA PRO A 132 7.80 25.15 -2.74
C PRO A 132 7.54 25.23 -4.25
N ASP A 133 8.57 24.94 -5.05
CA ASP A 133 8.41 24.88 -6.50
C ASP A 133 7.53 23.72 -6.96
N PHE A 134 6.91 23.89 -8.13
CA PHE A 134 6.07 22.84 -8.70
C PHE A 134 6.94 21.70 -9.21
N ASP A 135 6.68 20.52 -8.68
CA ASP A 135 7.28 19.26 -9.11
C ASP A 135 6.21 18.40 -9.80
N ALA A 136 6.41 18.11 -11.09
CA ALA A 136 5.51 17.23 -11.83
C ALA A 136 5.72 15.76 -11.45
N ASP A 137 6.93 15.40 -11.02
CA ASP A 137 7.30 14.03 -10.70
C ASP A 137 6.51 13.52 -9.48
N CYS A 138 6.08 14.41 -8.58
CA CYS A 138 5.23 14.02 -7.46
C CYS A 138 3.93 13.36 -7.92
N PHE A 139 3.33 13.82 -9.03
CA PHE A 139 2.10 13.22 -9.58
C PHE A 139 2.40 11.99 -10.42
N ILE A 140 3.47 12.03 -11.22
CA ILE A 140 3.88 10.92 -12.07
C ILE A 140 4.20 9.68 -11.22
N ASN A 141 4.89 9.86 -10.09
CA ASN A 141 5.30 8.77 -9.21
C ASN A 141 4.12 8.11 -8.49
N ILE A 142 3.09 8.88 -8.12
CA ILE A 142 1.93 8.34 -7.41
C ILE A 142 0.83 7.84 -8.35
N PHE A 143 0.87 8.20 -9.63
CA PHE A 143 -0.19 7.86 -10.59
C PHE A 143 -0.31 6.35 -10.81
N GLY A 144 -1.52 5.83 -10.65
CA GLY A 144 -1.82 4.40 -10.76
C GLY A 144 -1.08 3.54 -9.73
N TYR A 145 -0.60 4.15 -8.63
CA TYR A 145 0.07 3.41 -7.55
C TYR A 145 -0.84 2.31 -6.99
N PHE A 146 -2.13 2.60 -6.79
CA PHE A 146 -3.07 1.61 -6.26
C PHE A 146 -3.27 0.43 -7.21
N GLU A 147 -3.28 0.62 -8.53
CA GLU A 147 -3.42 -0.49 -9.49
C GLU A 147 -2.21 -1.41 -9.50
N LYS A 148 -1.01 -0.84 -9.45
CA LYS A 148 0.26 -1.60 -9.37
C LYS A 148 0.32 -2.40 -8.07
N GLU A 149 0.00 -1.77 -6.96
CA GLU A 149 -0.08 -2.40 -5.65
C GLU A 149 -1.15 -3.50 -5.63
N ASN A 150 -2.33 -3.25 -6.18
CA ASN A 150 -3.42 -4.23 -6.27
C ASN A 150 -2.98 -5.50 -7.00
N THR A 151 -2.32 -5.34 -8.15
CA THR A 151 -1.83 -6.47 -8.96
C THR A 151 -0.81 -7.30 -8.18
N PHE A 152 0.13 -6.63 -7.49
CA PHE A 152 1.11 -7.28 -6.64
C PHE A 152 0.43 -8.06 -5.49
N LEU A 153 -0.48 -7.41 -4.76
CA LEU A 153 -1.17 -7.99 -3.62
C LEU A 153 -2.07 -9.17 -4.02
N LYS A 154 -2.80 -9.08 -5.14
CA LYS A 154 -3.61 -10.21 -5.67
C LYS A 154 -2.74 -11.43 -5.95
N THR A 155 -1.56 -11.22 -6.54
CA THR A 155 -0.61 -12.29 -6.84
C THR A 155 -0.06 -12.93 -5.57
N GLU A 156 0.34 -12.12 -4.58
CA GLU A 156 0.85 -12.61 -3.30
C GLU A 156 -0.23 -13.36 -2.50
N MET A 157 -1.45 -12.82 -2.43
CA MET A 157 -2.58 -13.45 -1.75
C MET A 157 -2.91 -14.81 -2.37
N GLN A 158 -2.98 -14.89 -3.70
CA GLN A 158 -3.31 -16.13 -4.40
C GLN A 158 -2.23 -17.20 -4.16
N LYS A 159 -0.95 -16.83 -4.22
CA LYS A 159 0.17 -17.72 -3.93
C LYS A 159 0.09 -18.29 -2.51
N LEU A 160 -0.14 -17.43 -1.50
CA LEU A 160 -0.27 -17.88 -0.11
C LEU A 160 -1.48 -18.81 0.09
N LYS A 161 -2.59 -18.49 -0.58
CA LYS A 161 -3.81 -19.30 -0.54
C LYS A 161 -3.57 -20.70 -1.11
N GLU A 162 -2.91 -20.80 -2.25
CA GLU A 162 -2.54 -22.07 -2.88
C GLU A 162 -1.56 -22.89 -2.03
N GLU A 163 -0.53 -22.25 -1.47
CA GLU A 163 0.42 -22.92 -0.58
C GLU A 163 -0.26 -23.55 0.65
N LEU A 164 -1.21 -22.83 1.25
CA LEU A 164 -1.94 -23.27 2.44
C LEU A 164 -3.05 -24.27 2.15
N LEU A 165 -3.61 -24.27 0.93
CA LEU A 165 -4.71 -25.16 0.54
C LEU A 165 -4.41 -26.63 0.87
N SER A 166 -3.23 -27.11 0.50
CA SER A 166 -2.79 -28.49 0.79
C SER A 166 -2.73 -28.81 2.29
N SER A 167 -2.43 -27.81 3.13
CA SER A 167 -2.35 -27.97 4.58
C SER A 167 -3.74 -27.94 5.24
N VAL A 168 -4.66 -27.15 4.68
CA VAL A 168 -6.08 -27.12 5.06
C VAL A 168 -6.74 -28.47 4.73
N GLU A 169 -6.60 -28.95 3.49
CA GLU A 169 -7.23 -30.20 3.03
C GLU A 169 -6.71 -31.44 3.76
N SER A 170 -5.43 -31.43 4.16
CA SER A 170 -4.83 -32.53 4.91
C SER A 170 -5.05 -32.46 6.42
N GLY A 171 -5.81 -31.47 6.92
CA GLY A 171 -6.12 -31.31 8.34
C GLY A 171 -4.89 -31.05 9.21
N LYS A 172 -3.84 -30.44 8.66
CA LYS A 172 -2.56 -30.19 9.34
C LYS A 172 -2.50 -28.82 10.03
N LEU A 173 -3.63 -28.11 10.07
CA LEU A 173 -3.78 -26.79 10.68
C LEU A 173 -4.75 -26.88 11.86
N LYS A 174 -4.63 -25.93 12.80
CA LYS A 174 -5.59 -25.77 13.90
C LYS A 174 -6.97 -25.41 13.35
N GLU A 175 -8.03 -25.80 14.05
CA GLU A 175 -9.41 -25.47 13.65
C GLU A 175 -9.62 -23.96 13.50
N SER A 176 -9.06 -23.15 14.39
CA SER A 176 -9.12 -21.68 14.31
C SER A 176 -8.47 -21.13 13.03
N ASP A 177 -7.37 -21.75 12.59
CA ASP A 177 -6.62 -21.32 11.41
C ASP A 177 -7.39 -21.71 10.13
N ILE A 178 -8.10 -22.84 10.16
CA ILE A 178 -9.00 -23.26 9.07
C ILE A 178 -10.21 -22.32 8.97
N GLU A 179 -10.82 -21.95 10.10
CA GLU A 179 -11.93 -21.00 10.12
C GLU A 179 -11.51 -19.63 9.58
N ASN A 180 -10.36 -19.11 10.03
CA ASN A 180 -9.81 -17.85 9.53
C ASN A 180 -9.52 -17.88 8.02
N TYR A 181 -9.03 -19.01 7.50
CA TYR A 181 -8.82 -19.21 6.06
C TYR A 181 -10.12 -19.23 5.26
N GLN A 182 -11.16 -19.88 5.79
CA GLN A 182 -12.47 -20.00 5.12
C GLN A 182 -13.26 -18.68 5.14
N ASN A 183 -13.06 -17.85 6.15
CA ASN A 183 -13.72 -16.55 6.31
C ASN A 183 -13.10 -15.42 5.47
N LEU A 184 -12.04 -15.70 4.69
CA LEU A 184 -11.46 -14.73 3.76
C LEU A 184 -12.44 -14.42 2.62
N LEU A 185 -12.55 -13.15 2.22
CA LEU A 185 -13.41 -12.76 1.11
C LEU A 185 -12.95 -13.43 -0.19
N SER A 186 -13.92 -13.76 -1.03
CA SER A 186 -13.65 -14.22 -2.39
C SER A 186 -13.14 -13.09 -3.28
N GLN A 187 -12.44 -13.45 -4.35
CA GLN A 187 -11.97 -12.48 -5.34
C GLN A 187 -13.12 -11.63 -5.90
N ALA A 188 -14.29 -12.24 -6.11
CA ALA A 188 -15.48 -11.55 -6.61
C ALA A 188 -16.09 -10.55 -5.61
N GLU A 189 -15.88 -10.74 -4.31
CA GLU A 189 -16.28 -9.77 -3.28
C GLU A 189 -15.29 -8.61 -3.22
N ILE A 190 -13.99 -8.91 -3.29
CA ILE A 190 -12.93 -7.90 -3.34
C ILE A 190 -13.12 -7.00 -4.57
N ASP A 191 -13.39 -7.56 -5.75
CA ASP A 191 -13.52 -6.80 -7.00
C ASP A 191 -14.71 -5.83 -7.02
N LYS A 192 -15.64 -5.92 -6.05
CA LYS A 192 -16.74 -4.95 -5.88
C LYS A 192 -16.33 -3.69 -5.09
N LEU A 193 -15.17 -3.72 -4.43
CA LEU A 193 -14.67 -2.63 -3.60
C LEU A 193 -13.92 -1.59 -4.45
N SER A 194 -13.70 -0.39 -3.89
CA SER A 194 -12.82 0.61 -4.51
C SER A 194 -11.37 0.11 -4.52
N LEU A 195 -10.51 0.60 -5.42
CA LEU A 195 -9.11 0.14 -5.48
C LEU A 195 -8.35 0.29 -4.15
N GLU A 196 -8.62 1.37 -3.41
CA GLU A 196 -8.03 1.61 -2.08
C GLU A 196 -8.51 0.56 -1.05
N ASP A 197 -9.81 0.28 -1.04
CA ASP A 197 -10.40 -0.73 -0.16
C ASP A 197 -9.96 -2.14 -0.55
N GLN A 198 -9.79 -2.41 -1.86
CA GLN A 198 -9.23 -3.66 -2.36
C GLN A 198 -7.81 -3.87 -1.83
N ASN A 199 -6.95 -2.86 -1.92
CA ASN A 199 -5.56 -2.99 -1.45
C ASN A 199 -5.52 -3.21 0.07
N SER A 200 -6.34 -2.46 0.81
CA SER A 200 -6.44 -2.59 2.27
C SER A 200 -6.90 -3.99 2.68
N GLU A 201 -7.92 -4.53 2.01
CA GLU A 201 -8.43 -5.87 2.28
C GLU A 201 -7.44 -6.96 1.86
N LEU A 202 -6.80 -6.84 0.70
CA LEU A 202 -5.78 -7.80 0.27
C LEU A 202 -4.60 -7.84 1.24
N GLN A 203 -4.12 -6.70 1.73
CA GLN A 203 -3.08 -6.64 2.76
C GLN A 203 -3.53 -7.34 4.04
N ARG A 204 -4.78 -7.12 4.48
CA ARG A 204 -5.35 -7.80 5.65
C ARG A 204 -5.38 -9.32 5.47
N GLN A 205 -5.87 -9.80 4.33
CA GLN A 205 -5.93 -11.24 4.04
C GLN A 205 -4.53 -11.86 3.94
N ILE A 206 -3.58 -11.17 3.30
CA ILE A 206 -2.17 -11.60 3.25
C ILE A 206 -1.59 -11.74 4.66
N SER A 207 -1.87 -10.79 5.56
CA SER A 207 -1.43 -10.86 6.96
C SER A 207 -1.97 -12.12 7.63
N VAL A 208 -3.29 -12.37 7.53
CA VAL A 208 -3.93 -13.56 8.10
C VAL A 208 -3.31 -14.85 7.56
N LEU A 209 -3.09 -14.93 6.24
CA LEU A 209 -2.47 -16.10 5.61
C LEU A 209 -1.02 -16.31 6.08
N LYS A 210 -0.24 -15.23 6.25
CA LYS A 210 1.12 -15.31 6.80
C LYS A 210 1.11 -15.81 8.24
N ASP A 211 0.18 -15.36 9.06
CA ASP A 211 0.04 -15.79 10.45
C ASP A 211 -0.31 -17.28 10.56
N ILE A 212 -1.25 -17.76 9.73
CA ILE A 212 -1.58 -19.19 9.62
C ILE A 212 -0.34 -20.01 9.24
N LYS A 213 0.44 -19.54 8.26
CA LYS A 213 1.65 -20.21 7.82
C LYS A 213 2.71 -20.28 8.93
N LEU A 214 2.92 -19.20 9.67
CA LEU A 214 3.83 -19.15 10.80
C LEU A 214 3.39 -20.11 11.92
N SER A 215 2.12 -20.06 12.31
CA SER A 215 1.51 -20.98 13.29
C SER A 215 1.77 -22.45 12.91
N SER A 216 1.55 -22.83 11.64
CA SER A 216 1.83 -24.18 11.15
C SER A 216 3.30 -24.57 11.21
N MET A 217 4.21 -23.63 10.92
CA MET A 217 5.65 -23.87 11.00
C MET A 217 6.12 -24.06 12.45
N GLU A 218 5.62 -23.25 13.38
CA GLU A 218 5.89 -23.36 14.81
C GLU A 218 5.44 -24.72 15.36
N GLU A 219 4.25 -25.19 15.00
CA GLU A 219 3.79 -26.52 15.42
C GLU A 219 4.66 -27.66 14.90
N LYS A 220 5.08 -27.60 13.63
CA LYS A 220 5.97 -28.62 13.04
C LYS A 220 7.34 -28.62 13.73
N LEU A 221 7.84 -27.43 14.07
CA LEU A 221 9.10 -27.30 14.79
C LEU A 221 8.99 -27.89 16.20
N ASN A 222 7.92 -27.58 16.93
CA ASN A 222 7.68 -28.12 18.27
C ASN A 222 7.58 -29.65 18.25
N LYS A 223 6.79 -30.23 17.32
CA LYS A 223 6.72 -31.69 17.15
C LYS A 223 8.08 -32.32 16.85
N THR A 224 8.92 -31.65 16.06
CA THR A 224 10.28 -32.13 15.75
C THR A 224 11.16 -32.09 16.99
N ILE A 225 11.07 -31.03 17.81
CA ILE A 225 11.79 -30.93 19.08
C ILE A 225 11.36 -32.05 20.03
N ASP A 226 10.06 -32.31 20.15
CA ASP A 226 9.54 -33.38 21.01
C ASP A 226 10.08 -34.75 20.59
N LEU A 227 10.05 -35.07 19.30
CA LEU A 227 10.62 -36.31 18.76
C LEU A 227 12.12 -36.45 19.04
N LEU A 228 12.89 -35.35 18.93
CA LEU A 228 14.32 -35.34 19.24
C LEU A 228 14.57 -35.57 20.74
N LEU A 229 13.71 -35.02 21.61
CA LEU A 229 13.77 -35.25 23.04
C LEU A 229 13.43 -36.71 23.40
N GLU A 230 12.45 -37.31 22.73
CA GLU A 230 12.08 -38.73 22.88
C GLU A 230 13.17 -39.69 22.37
N LEU A 231 13.91 -39.32 21.32
CA LEU A 231 15.01 -40.13 20.78
C LEU A 231 16.27 -40.10 21.65
N LYS A 232 16.46 -39.05 22.46
CA LYS A 232 17.68 -38.85 23.24
C LYS A 232 17.98 -40.01 24.21
N PRO A 233 17.03 -40.55 25.00
CA PRO A 233 17.27 -41.74 25.83
C PRO A 233 17.66 -42.97 25.01
N ALA A 234 16.98 -43.26 23.90
CA ALA A 234 17.28 -44.41 23.04
C ALA A 234 18.71 -44.36 22.48
N ILE A 235 19.20 -43.17 22.10
CA ILE A 235 20.59 -42.97 21.67
C ILE A 235 21.57 -43.26 22.82
N VAL A 236 21.26 -42.82 24.03
CA VAL A 236 22.09 -43.09 25.22
C VAL A 236 22.14 -44.59 25.52
N GLU A 237 20.99 -45.28 25.51
CA GLU A 237 20.90 -46.73 25.71
C GLU A 237 21.66 -47.51 24.63
N ASN A 238 21.48 -47.14 23.36
CA ASN A 238 22.20 -47.76 22.25
C ASN A 238 23.72 -47.58 22.40
N ARG A 239 24.18 -46.39 22.81
CA ARG A 239 25.60 -46.14 23.09
C ARG A 239 26.13 -47.01 24.23
N ILE A 240 25.35 -47.22 25.29
CA ILE A 240 25.70 -48.12 26.40
C ILE A 240 25.80 -49.57 25.91
N LEU A 241 24.80 -50.05 25.18
CA LEU A 241 24.77 -51.41 24.63
C LEU A 241 25.94 -51.67 23.68
N THR A 242 26.19 -50.76 22.75
CA THR A 242 27.34 -50.82 21.83
C THR A 242 28.64 -50.90 22.62
N LYS A 243 28.78 -50.08 23.68
CA LYS A 243 29.95 -50.13 24.58
C LYS A 243 30.04 -51.40 25.42
N ALA A 244 28.93 -52.05 25.76
CA ALA A 244 28.96 -53.30 26.52
C ALA A 244 29.32 -54.49 25.61
N VAL A 245 28.68 -54.56 24.43
CA VAL A 245 28.91 -55.61 23.43
C VAL A 245 30.34 -55.56 22.91
N GLY A 246 30.83 -54.39 22.50
CA GLY A 246 32.19 -54.27 21.96
C GLY A 246 33.28 -54.68 22.96
N ARG A 247 33.07 -54.45 24.27
CA ARG A 247 34.03 -54.76 25.33
C ARG A 247 34.10 -56.27 25.52
N LYS A 248 32.93 -56.90 25.52
CA LYS A 248 32.80 -58.35 25.68
C LYS A 248 33.35 -59.10 24.47
N VAL A 249 32.94 -58.70 23.26
CA VAL A 249 33.42 -59.30 22.01
C VAL A 249 34.91 -59.04 21.83
N GLY A 250 35.38 -57.83 22.07
CA GLY A 250 36.79 -57.50 21.91
C GLY A 250 37.72 -58.22 22.87
N GLY A 251 37.29 -58.34 24.13
CA GLY A 251 37.97 -59.16 25.12
C GLY A 251 38.02 -60.64 24.73
N MET A 252 36.99 -61.17 24.05
CA MET A 252 36.96 -62.55 23.58
C MET A 252 37.85 -62.81 22.35
N ILE A 253 37.92 -61.86 21.41
CA ILE A 253 38.64 -62.06 20.13
C ILE A 253 40.12 -61.72 20.26
N SER A 254 40.45 -60.63 20.95
CA SER A 254 41.78 -60.01 20.90
C SER A 254 42.36 -59.64 22.28
N GLY A 255 41.57 -59.72 23.35
CA GLY A 255 41.94 -59.25 24.69
C GLY A 255 41.86 -57.73 24.86
N ASP A 256 41.62 -56.97 23.79
CA ASP A 256 41.45 -55.52 23.83
C ASP A 256 39.98 -55.15 24.10
N THR A 257 39.79 -54.22 25.04
CA THR A 257 38.46 -53.78 25.50
C THR A 257 38.23 -52.28 25.25
N ASN A 258 39.18 -51.60 24.58
CA ASN A 258 39.13 -50.18 24.32
C ASN A 258 38.31 -49.84 23.06
N ILE A 259 37.00 -49.91 23.21
CA ILE A 259 36.04 -49.62 22.13
C ILE A 259 36.18 -48.20 21.57
N GLU A 260 36.51 -47.20 22.40
CA GLU A 260 36.56 -45.81 21.90
C GLU A 260 37.69 -45.64 20.88
N LYS A 261 38.80 -46.36 21.08
CA LYS A 261 39.88 -46.46 20.09
C LYS A 261 39.40 -47.17 18.83
N TRP A 262 38.68 -48.29 18.95
CA TRP A 262 38.16 -49.02 17.79
C TRP A 262 37.16 -48.21 16.96
N ILE A 263 36.26 -47.48 17.61
CA ILE A 263 35.32 -46.60 16.93
C ILE A 263 36.06 -45.46 16.20
N ALA A 264 37.13 -44.93 16.78
CA ALA A 264 37.95 -43.90 16.14
C ALA A 264 38.71 -44.49 14.92
N ASP A 265 39.37 -45.64 15.10
CA ASP A 265 40.13 -46.32 14.05
C ASP A 265 39.25 -46.71 12.85
N GLU A 266 37.99 -47.10 13.07
CA GLU A 266 37.06 -47.47 11.99
C GLU A 266 36.43 -46.25 11.30
N LYS A 267 36.18 -45.16 12.04
CA LYS A 267 35.75 -43.88 11.44
C LYS A 267 36.81 -43.31 10.50
N ASP A 268 38.08 -43.48 10.82
CA ASP A 268 39.19 -43.03 9.98
C ASP A 268 39.34 -43.90 8.71
N LYS A 269 38.81 -45.14 8.70
CA LYS A 269 38.76 -46.01 7.51
C LYS A 269 37.56 -45.75 6.59
N GLU A 270 36.44 -45.27 7.14
CA GLU A 270 35.23 -44.96 6.35
C GLU A 270 35.30 -43.59 5.63
N GLN A 271 36.31 -42.75 5.89
CA GLN A 271 36.52 -41.45 5.22
C GLN A 271 37.32 -41.53 3.89
N ILE A 272 37.14 -42.58 3.10
CA ILE A 272 37.71 -42.71 1.73
C ILE A 272 36.64 -42.44 0.68
#